data_AF-A0A7S9Z061-F1
#
_entry.id   AF-A0A7S9Z061-F1
#
_cell.length_a   1.000
_cell.length_b   1.000
_cell.length_c   1.000
_cell.angle_alpha   90.00
_cell.angle_beta   90.00
_cell.angle_gamma   90.00
#
_symmetry.space_group_name_H-M   'P 1'
#
loop_
_entity.id
_entity.type
_entity.pdbx_description
1 polymer ?
#
loop_
_entity_poly.entity_id
_entity_poly.type
_entity_poly.pdbx_seq_one_letter_code
_entity_poly.pdbx_strand_id
1 'polypeptide(L)'
;MSPSFDAIILAQTVAAALFVFALWPLGTVAGRRRRQTALAGTVILSAAAVYDMDVLNAPEIIGALLIGGAFGLLLGREWPESRLTVLLTIFAGFAGAAMISAAAAAWLNPFAFGLVDEGSADVATRHLLALGVVALAGSGACAAAAFALLRRGGGNMALLAISIGMVGWATAAFAFLLENMGLAVVGGLGGAAGTGIALRLCGGARGKGLADAEARP
;
A
#
# COMPACT_ATOMS: atom_id res chain seq x y z
N MET A 1 31.90 1.74 0.49
CA MET A 1 30.61 1.41 -0.16
C MET A 1 30.56 -0.10 -0.25
N SER A 2 29.76 -0.74 0.59
CA SER A 2 29.64 -2.21 0.59
C SER A 2 28.77 -2.65 -0.59
N PRO A 3 29.10 -3.75 -1.29
CA PRO A 3 28.33 -4.24 -2.43
C PRO A 3 26.87 -4.61 -2.09
N SER A 4 26.56 -4.81 -0.80
CA SER A 4 25.20 -5.02 -0.31
C SER A 4 24.32 -3.77 -0.42
N PHE A 5 24.86 -2.59 -0.17
CA PHE A 5 24.11 -1.33 -0.18
C PHE A 5 23.66 -0.96 -1.61
N ASP A 6 24.57 -1.13 -2.59
CA ASP A 6 24.27 -0.88 -4.00
C ASP A 6 23.20 -1.84 -4.53
N ALA A 7 23.21 -3.10 -4.07
CA ALA A 7 22.22 -4.10 -4.46
C ALA A 7 20.80 -3.76 -3.97
N ILE A 8 20.66 -3.21 -2.75
CA ILE A 8 19.36 -2.83 -2.18
C ILE A 8 18.76 -1.66 -2.96
N ILE A 9 19.54 -0.62 -3.24
CA ILE A 9 19.08 0.53 -4.03
C ILE A 9 18.71 0.10 -5.45
N LEU A 10 19.53 -0.76 -6.08
CA LEU A 10 19.22 -1.30 -7.41
C LEU A 10 17.91 -2.11 -7.39
N ALA A 11 17.70 -2.96 -6.39
CA ALA A 11 16.46 -3.73 -6.26
C ALA A 11 15.23 -2.82 -6.07
N GLN A 12 15.35 -1.77 -5.25
CA GLN A 12 14.28 -0.79 -5.01
C GLN A 12 13.94 0.02 -6.27
N THR A 13 14.95 0.47 -7.02
CA THR A 13 14.73 1.20 -8.28
C THR A 13 14.09 0.30 -9.34
N VAL A 14 14.53 -0.96 -9.46
CA VAL A 14 13.93 -1.95 -10.37
C VAL A 14 12.49 -2.25 -9.97
N ALA A 15 12.20 -2.43 -8.68
CA ALA A 15 10.83 -2.65 -8.19
C ALA A 15 9.93 -1.43 -8.48
N ALA A 16 10.41 -0.22 -8.21
CA ALA A 16 9.69 1.02 -8.53
C ALA A 16 9.40 1.14 -10.03
N ALA A 17 10.39 0.86 -10.89
CA ALA A 17 10.21 0.86 -12.34
C ALA A 17 9.17 -0.19 -12.77
N LEU A 18 9.23 -1.41 -12.23
CA LEU A 18 8.24 -2.47 -12.49
C LEU A 18 6.82 -2.04 -12.13
N PHE A 19 6.63 -1.33 -11.01
CA PHE A 19 5.33 -0.79 -10.61
C PHE A 19 4.84 0.31 -11.56
N VAL A 20 5.72 1.21 -11.99
CA VAL A 20 5.40 2.23 -13.00
C VAL A 20 4.97 1.56 -14.30
N PHE A 21 5.75 0.59 -14.80
CA PHE A 21 5.41 -0.17 -16.01
C PHE A 21 4.11 -0.97 -15.86
N ALA A 22 3.82 -1.49 -14.66
CA ALA A 22 2.58 -2.18 -14.38
C ALA A 22 1.37 -1.23 -14.39
N LEU A 23 1.52 0.02 -13.94
CA LEU A 23 0.43 0.99 -13.92
C LEU A 23 0.23 1.71 -15.25
N TRP A 24 1.28 1.84 -16.06
CA TRP A 24 1.23 2.53 -17.34
C TRP A 24 0.18 1.89 -18.28
N PRO A 25 -0.78 2.66 -18.80
CA PRO A 25 -1.81 2.15 -19.71
C PRO A 25 -1.19 1.93 -21.10
N LEU A 26 -0.39 0.88 -21.25
CA LEU A 26 -0.03 0.35 -22.56
C LEU A 26 -1.28 -0.33 -23.12
N GLY A 27 -1.95 0.30 -24.09
CA GLY A 27 -3.19 -0.19 -24.70
C GLY A 27 -3.09 -1.55 -25.43
N THR A 28 -1.95 -2.25 -25.33
CA THR A 28 -1.62 -3.46 -26.10
C THR A 28 -1.07 -4.63 -25.26
N VAL A 29 -0.85 -4.48 -23.94
CA VAL A 29 -0.34 -5.57 -23.10
C VAL A 29 -1.47 -6.44 -22.55
N ALA A 30 -1.42 -7.75 -22.86
CA ALA A 30 -2.33 -8.74 -22.32
C ALA A 30 -2.39 -8.66 -20.78
N GLY A 31 -3.60 -8.67 -20.20
CA GLY A 31 -3.83 -8.51 -18.76
C GLY A 31 -3.03 -9.46 -17.86
N ARG A 32 -2.61 -10.63 -18.39
CA ARG A 32 -1.73 -11.59 -17.70
C ARG A 32 -0.31 -11.04 -17.47
N ARG A 33 0.30 -10.40 -18.48
CA ARG A 33 1.66 -9.82 -18.38
C ARG A 33 1.70 -8.70 -17.35
N ARG A 34 0.68 -7.83 -17.34
CA ARG A 34 0.54 -6.73 -16.39
C ARG A 34 0.44 -7.20 -14.94
N ARG A 35 -0.28 -8.31 -14.69
CA ARG A 35 -0.36 -8.93 -13.36
C ARG A 35 0.99 -9.54 -12.95
N GLN A 36 1.70 -10.18 -13.87
CA GLN A 36 3.01 -10.78 -13.59
C GLN A 36 4.08 -9.73 -13.28
N THR A 37 4.09 -8.59 -13.97
CA THR A 37 5.03 -7.50 -13.67
C THR A 37 4.78 -6.88 -12.30
N ALA A 38 3.51 -6.71 -11.91
CA ALA A 38 3.16 -6.24 -10.57
C ALA A 38 3.60 -7.23 -9.48
N LEU A 39 3.33 -8.53 -9.68
CA LEU A 39 3.76 -9.59 -8.75
C LEU A 39 5.29 -9.64 -8.61
N ALA A 40 6.03 -9.53 -9.71
CA ALA A 40 7.49 -9.50 -9.69
C ALA A 40 8.01 -8.29 -8.89
N GLY A 41 7.41 -7.11 -9.09
CA GLY A 41 7.75 -5.90 -8.33
C GLY A 41 7.53 -6.07 -6.82
N THR A 42 6.39 -6.63 -6.41
CA THR A 42 6.10 -6.90 -4.98
C THR A 42 7.12 -7.86 -4.37
N VAL A 43 7.45 -8.96 -5.06
CA VAL A 43 8.41 -9.96 -4.56
C VAL A 43 9.81 -9.37 -4.39
N ILE A 44 10.29 -8.60 -5.38
CA ILE A 44 11.61 -7.95 -5.31
C ILE A 44 11.65 -6.96 -4.15
N LEU A 45 10.60 -6.16 -3.97
CA LEU A 45 10.53 -5.18 -2.90
C LEU A 45 10.51 -5.85 -1.52
N SER A 46 9.73 -6.93 -1.36
CA SER A 46 9.71 -7.72 -0.12
C SER A 46 11.07 -8.36 0.17
N ALA A 47 11.75 -8.90 -0.84
CA ALA A 47 13.08 -9.48 -0.67
C ALA A 47 14.12 -8.43 -0.27
N ALA A 48 14.06 -7.24 -0.86
CA ALA A 48 14.95 -6.12 -0.50
C ALA A 48 14.72 -5.66 0.95
N ALA A 49 13.46 -5.60 1.40
CA ALA A 49 13.11 -5.21 2.77
C ALA A 49 13.59 -6.23 3.82
N VAL A 50 13.55 -7.53 3.51
CA VAL A 50 14.06 -8.59 4.40
C VAL A 50 15.59 -8.55 4.49
N TYR A 51 16.26 -8.23 3.39
CA TYR A 51 17.73 -8.18 3.34
C TYR A 51 18.32 -6.99 4.10
N ASP A 52 17.55 -5.92 4.24
CA ASP A 52 17.95 -4.68 4.96
C ASP A 52 17.90 -4.84 6.49
N MET A 53 17.12 -5.80 7.01
CA MET A 53 16.97 -6.03 8.45
C MET A 53 18.10 -6.91 9.00
N ASP A 54 18.74 -6.44 10.08
CA ASP A 54 19.86 -7.12 10.73
C ASP A 54 19.56 -8.57 11.12
N VAL A 55 20.60 -9.40 11.03
CA VAL A 55 20.54 -10.88 10.95
C VAL A 55 19.94 -11.55 12.20
N LEU A 56 19.86 -10.86 13.35
CA LEU A 56 19.39 -11.45 14.61
C LEU A 56 17.88 -11.81 14.62
N ASN A 57 17.03 -11.14 13.82
CA ASN A 57 15.58 -11.38 13.78
C ASN A 57 15.06 -11.85 12.41
N ALA A 58 15.95 -12.06 11.43
CA ALA A 58 15.59 -12.50 10.09
C ALA A 58 14.65 -13.73 10.02
N PRO A 59 14.83 -14.81 10.82
CA PRO A 59 13.94 -15.98 10.73
C PRO A 59 12.51 -15.68 11.19
N GLU A 60 12.32 -14.79 12.16
CA GLU A 60 10.99 -14.44 12.68
C GLU A 60 10.22 -13.57 11.67
N ILE A 61 10.90 -12.61 11.02
CA ILE A 61 10.32 -11.77 9.97
C ILE A 61 9.91 -12.63 8.77
N ILE A 62 10.78 -13.54 8.32
CA ILE A 62 10.49 -14.45 7.22
C ILE A 62 9.33 -15.38 7.60
N GLY A 63 9.32 -15.91 8.82
CA GLY A 63 8.22 -16.73 9.35
C GLY A 63 6.89 -15.99 9.32
N ALA A 64 6.83 -14.77 9.86
CA ALA A 64 5.63 -13.94 9.84
C ALA A 64 5.17 -13.60 8.42
N LEU A 65 6.11 -13.29 7.51
CA LEU A 65 5.82 -13.00 6.10
C LEU A 65 5.23 -14.22 5.39
N LEU A 66 5.79 -15.41 5.62
CA LEU A 66 5.28 -16.65 5.05
C LEU A 66 3.90 -17.01 5.59
N ILE A 67 3.66 -16.85 6.89
CA ILE A 67 2.36 -17.10 7.51
C ILE A 67 1.31 -16.13 6.96
N GLY A 68 1.61 -14.83 6.93
CA GLY A 68 0.71 -13.82 6.39
C GLY A 68 0.42 -14.02 4.90
N GLY A 69 1.46 -14.31 4.11
CA GLY A 69 1.34 -14.60 2.68
C GLY A 69 0.52 -15.86 2.40
N ALA A 70 0.76 -16.94 3.15
CA ALA A 70 0.00 -18.18 3.03
C ALA A 70 -1.48 -17.96 3.41
N PHE A 71 -1.75 -17.25 4.50
CA PHE A 71 -3.11 -16.91 4.92
C PHE A 71 -3.84 -16.09 3.85
N GLY A 72 -3.19 -15.08 3.26
CA GLY A 72 -3.76 -14.28 2.17
C GLY A 72 -4.07 -15.12 0.91
N LEU A 73 -3.17 -16.05 0.55
CA LEU A 73 -3.37 -16.97 -0.58
C LEU A 73 -4.50 -17.96 -0.34
N LEU A 74 -4.66 -18.45 0.89
CA LEU A 74 -5.75 -19.36 1.26
C LEU A 74 -7.10 -18.64 1.14
N LEU A 75 -7.23 -17.44 1.74
CA LEU A 75 -8.45 -16.64 1.65
C LEU A 75 -8.80 -16.27 0.20
N GLY A 76 -7.81 -16.06 -0.66
CA GLY A 76 -8.04 -15.73 -2.07
C GLY A 76 -8.60 -16.87 -2.92
N ARG A 77 -8.49 -18.13 -2.49
CA ARG A 77 -8.87 -19.30 -3.30
C ARG A 77 -10.32 -19.75 -3.13
N GLU A 78 -10.91 -19.47 -1.97
CA GLU A 78 -12.20 -20.08 -1.57
C GLU A 78 -13.43 -19.20 -1.88
N TRP A 79 -13.24 -17.97 -2.36
CA TRP A 79 -14.33 -16.98 -2.42
C TRP A 79 -14.99 -16.86 -3.80
N PRO A 80 -16.33 -16.79 -3.87
CA PRO A 80 -17.05 -16.54 -5.13
C PRO A 80 -16.81 -15.11 -5.63
N GLU A 81 -16.80 -14.92 -6.95
CA GLU A 81 -16.53 -13.61 -7.59
C GLU A 81 -17.44 -12.48 -7.07
N SER A 82 -18.66 -12.80 -6.64
CA SER A 82 -19.62 -11.85 -6.06
C SER A 82 -19.16 -11.21 -4.75
N ARG A 83 -18.24 -11.85 -4.02
CA ARG A 83 -17.72 -11.35 -2.73
C ARG A 83 -16.28 -10.86 -2.81
N LEU A 84 -15.69 -10.80 -4.01
CA LEU A 84 -14.31 -10.33 -4.21
C LEU A 84 -14.11 -8.92 -3.65
N THR A 85 -15.08 -8.03 -3.85
CA THR A 85 -15.03 -6.66 -3.32
C THR A 85 -14.98 -6.65 -1.79
N VAL A 86 -15.73 -7.54 -1.12
CA VAL A 86 -15.73 -7.65 0.35
C VAL A 86 -14.37 -8.13 0.83
N LEU A 87 -13.81 -9.16 0.18
CA LEU A 87 -12.49 -9.69 0.53
C LEU A 87 -11.38 -8.63 0.37
N LEU A 88 -11.38 -7.90 -0.74
CA LEU A 88 -10.45 -6.79 -0.97
C LEU A 88 -10.60 -5.68 0.09
N THR A 89 -11.83 -5.43 0.54
CA THR A 89 -12.09 -4.43 1.60
C THR A 89 -11.54 -4.88 2.94
N ILE A 90 -11.67 -6.17 3.27
CA ILE A 90 -11.07 -6.75 4.48
C ILE A 90 -9.54 -6.62 4.44
N PHE A 91 -8.90 -6.95 3.31
CA PHE A 91 -7.46 -6.79 3.15
C PHE A 91 -7.00 -5.33 3.22
N ALA A 92 -7.77 -4.40 2.66
CA ALA A 92 -7.48 -2.97 2.79
C ALA A 92 -7.55 -2.51 4.26
N GLY A 93 -8.48 -3.06 5.06
CA GLY A 93 -8.53 -2.84 6.50
C GLY A 93 -7.30 -3.40 7.23
N PHE A 94 -6.87 -4.63 6.92
CA PHE A 94 -5.65 -5.20 7.48
C PHE A 94 -4.39 -4.39 7.12
N ALA A 95 -4.33 -3.86 5.90
CA ALA A 95 -3.23 -2.99 5.49
C ALA A 95 -3.23 -1.66 6.25
N GLY A 96 -4.41 -1.06 6.50
CA GLY A 96 -4.53 0.10 7.38
C GLY A 96 -4.05 -0.19 8.81
N ALA A 97 -4.42 -1.36 9.36
CA ALA A 97 -3.99 -1.78 10.70
C ALA A 97 -2.47 -1.96 10.76
N ALA A 98 -1.86 -2.53 9.73
CA ALA A 98 -0.41 -2.64 9.61
C ALA A 98 0.29 -1.27 9.63
N MET A 99 -0.29 -0.24 9.00
CA MET A 99 0.26 1.11 9.05
C MET A 99 0.16 1.75 10.44
N ILE A 100 -0.93 1.48 11.17
CA ILE A 100 -1.07 1.92 12.57
C ILE A 100 0.00 1.23 13.43
N SER A 101 0.19 -0.08 13.24
CA SER A 101 1.23 -0.84 13.94
C SER A 101 2.65 -0.38 13.58
N ALA A 102 2.91 -0.05 12.32
CA ALA A 102 4.19 0.49 11.87
C ALA A 102 4.48 1.87 12.48
N ALA A 103 3.47 2.75 12.53
CA ALA A 103 3.60 4.03 13.22
C ALA A 103 3.84 3.85 14.73
N ALA A 104 3.12 2.92 15.38
CA ALA A 104 3.34 2.59 16.78
C ALA A 104 4.75 2.04 17.04
N ALA A 105 5.24 1.15 16.18
CA ALA A 105 6.60 0.61 16.27
C ALA A 105 7.66 1.72 16.13
N ALA A 106 7.45 2.66 15.20
CA ALA A 106 8.32 3.82 15.02
C ALA A 106 8.31 4.76 16.23
N TRP A 107 7.17 4.87 16.92
CA TRP A 107 7.05 5.68 18.13
C TRP A 107 7.67 5.01 19.36
N LEU A 108 7.58 3.67 19.47
CA LEU A 108 8.17 2.90 20.56
C LEU A 108 9.70 2.84 20.52
N ASN A 109 10.30 2.82 19.32
CA ASN A 109 11.75 2.73 19.13
C ASN A 109 12.25 3.74 18.08
N PRO A 110 12.23 5.05 18.37
CA PRO A 110 12.60 6.08 17.39
C PRO A 110 14.08 6.03 16.97
N PHE A 111 14.95 5.50 17.83
CA PHE A 111 16.38 5.33 17.55
C PHE A 111 16.64 4.35 16.40
N ALA A 112 15.87 3.24 16.33
CA ALA A 112 16.01 2.23 15.28
C ALA A 112 15.62 2.75 13.90
N PHE A 113 14.80 3.80 13.84
CA PHE A 113 14.34 4.43 12.60
C PHE A 113 15.08 5.74 12.26
N GLY A 114 16.09 6.13 13.04
CA GLY A 114 16.85 7.36 12.80
C GLY A 114 16.05 8.65 13.03
N LEU A 115 14.98 8.59 13.83
CA LEU A 115 14.04 9.71 14.03
C LEU A 115 14.41 10.65 15.19
N VAL A 116 15.58 10.42 15.78
CA VAL A 116 16.06 11.11 16.97
C VAL A 116 16.96 12.28 16.57
N ASP A 117 16.85 13.40 17.28
CA ASP A 117 17.74 14.57 17.07
C ASP A 117 19.01 14.42 17.93
N GLU A 118 20.13 15.01 17.49
CA GLU A 118 21.41 14.91 18.19
C GLU A 118 21.30 15.40 19.65
N GLY A 119 21.22 14.47 20.61
CA GLY A 119 21.26 14.76 22.05
C GLY A 119 19.94 14.72 22.81
N SER A 120 18.81 14.34 22.20
CA SER A 120 17.55 14.07 22.92
C SER A 120 17.11 12.62 22.72
N ALA A 121 16.41 12.02 23.69
CA ALA A 121 15.82 10.68 23.56
C ALA A 121 14.41 10.73 22.92
N ASP A 122 14.04 11.88 22.37
CA ASP A 122 12.69 12.18 21.93
C ASP A 122 12.61 12.24 20.40
N VAL A 123 11.43 11.98 19.85
CA VAL A 123 11.21 12.03 18.40
C VAL A 123 11.39 13.47 17.94
N ALA A 124 12.25 13.69 16.95
CA ALA A 124 12.47 15.04 16.44
C ALA A 124 11.13 15.65 15.99
N THR A 125 10.86 16.89 16.43
CA THR A 125 9.58 17.58 16.16
C THR A 125 9.21 17.61 14.68
N ARG A 126 10.23 17.63 13.80
CA ARG A 126 10.07 17.55 12.34
C ARG A 126 9.42 16.24 11.86
N HIS A 127 9.69 15.12 12.53
CA HIS A 127 9.20 13.79 12.16
C HIS A 127 7.88 13.41 12.84
N LEU A 128 7.52 14.08 13.96
CA LEU A 128 6.24 13.86 14.65
C LEU A 128 5.04 14.08 13.74
N LEU A 129 5.08 15.12 12.89
CA LEU A 129 4.01 15.40 11.93
C LEU A 129 3.85 14.28 10.91
N ALA A 130 4.95 13.79 10.35
CA ALA A 130 4.93 12.70 9.38
C ALA A 130 4.42 11.39 10.01
N LEU A 131 4.87 11.08 11.23
CA LEU A 131 4.43 9.90 11.98
C LEU A 131 2.94 9.98 12.34
N GLY A 132 2.45 11.16 12.72
CA GLY A 132 1.03 11.46 12.91
C GLY A 132 0.21 11.27 11.63
N VAL A 133 0.71 11.73 10.48
CA VAL A 133 0.05 11.53 9.17
C VAL A 133 -0.05 10.04 8.83
N VAL A 134 0.99 9.24 9.07
CA VAL A 134 0.96 7.79 8.84
C VAL A 134 -0.11 7.12 9.72
N ALA A 135 -0.13 7.42 11.01
CA ALA A 135 -1.10 6.86 11.95
C ALA A 135 -2.54 7.26 11.61
N LEU A 136 -2.77 8.53 11.26
CA LEU A 136 -4.08 9.06 10.88
C LEU A 136 -4.57 8.46 9.55
N ALA A 137 -3.70 8.38 8.54
CA ALA A 137 -4.05 7.80 7.24
C ALA A 137 -4.32 6.28 7.36
N GLY A 138 -3.54 5.56 8.16
CA GLY A 138 -3.80 4.15 8.49
C GLY A 138 -5.13 3.95 9.22
N SER A 139 -5.42 4.79 10.21
CA SER A 139 -6.69 4.79 10.94
C SER A 139 -7.88 5.12 10.03
N GLY A 140 -7.71 6.10 9.14
CA GLY A 140 -8.70 6.47 8.12
C GLY A 140 -8.99 5.32 7.15
N ALA A 141 -7.95 4.60 6.70
CA ALA A 141 -8.10 3.43 5.86
C ALA A 141 -8.89 2.31 6.56
N CYS A 142 -8.56 2.02 7.82
CA CYS A 142 -9.30 1.06 8.66
C CYS A 142 -10.77 1.46 8.82
N ALA A 143 -11.03 2.72 9.15
CA ALA A 143 -12.38 3.23 9.34
C ALA A 143 -13.19 3.18 8.04
N ALA A 144 -12.59 3.55 6.90
CA ALA A 144 -13.23 3.47 5.60
C ALA A 144 -13.55 2.02 5.20
N ALA A 145 -12.63 1.08 5.46
CA ALA A 145 -12.86 -0.35 5.23
C ALA A 145 -13.99 -0.89 6.12
N ALA A 146 -13.97 -0.60 7.43
CA ALA A 146 -15.02 -1.02 8.36
C ALA A 146 -16.38 -0.45 7.95
N PHE A 147 -16.43 0.83 7.57
CA PHE A 147 -17.65 1.48 7.12
C PHE A 147 -18.19 0.88 5.81
N ALA A 148 -17.29 0.50 4.90
CA ALA A 148 -17.65 -0.20 3.67
C ALA A 148 -18.22 -1.60 3.92
N LEU A 149 -17.77 -2.29 4.98
CA LEU A 149 -18.34 -3.58 5.41
C LEU A 149 -19.71 -3.41 6.08
N LEU A 150 -19.89 -2.36 6.89
CA LEU A 150 -21.12 -2.11 7.66
C LEU A 150 -22.29 -1.64 6.80
N ARG A 151 -22.05 -0.93 5.69
CA ARG A 151 -23.12 -0.51 4.77
C ARG A 151 -23.62 -1.71 3.96
N ARG A 152 -24.85 -2.16 4.30
CA ARG A 152 -25.65 -3.28 3.72
C ARG A 152 -25.10 -3.87 2.40
N GLY A 153 -24.58 -5.09 2.49
CA GLY A 153 -24.79 -6.15 1.48
C GLY A 153 -23.89 -6.17 0.24
N GLY A 154 -22.93 -5.25 0.08
CA GLY A 154 -21.98 -5.30 -1.03
C GLY A 154 -20.97 -4.17 -0.90
N GLY A 155 -19.69 -4.52 -0.75
CA GLY A 155 -18.61 -3.55 -0.51
C GLY A 155 -18.70 -2.38 -1.49
N ASN A 156 -18.92 -1.18 -0.96
CA ASN A 156 -19.00 0.00 -1.80
C ASN A 156 -17.64 0.21 -2.48
N MET A 157 -17.59 -0.04 -3.78
CA MET A 157 -16.36 -0.01 -4.57
C MET A 157 -15.64 1.34 -4.50
N ALA A 158 -16.38 2.43 -4.24
CA ALA A 158 -15.81 3.74 -3.98
C ALA A 158 -15.09 3.81 -2.62
N LEU A 159 -15.68 3.28 -1.54
CA LEU A 159 -15.04 3.25 -0.23
C LEU A 159 -13.84 2.29 -0.21
N LEU A 160 -13.91 1.17 -0.93
CA LEU A 160 -12.75 0.30 -1.16
C LEU A 160 -11.62 1.06 -1.85
N ALA A 161 -11.92 1.82 -2.91
CA ALA A 161 -10.91 2.61 -3.61
C ALA A 161 -10.31 3.71 -2.71
N ILE A 162 -11.12 4.33 -1.86
CA ILE A 162 -10.66 5.32 -0.86
C ILE A 162 -9.74 4.68 0.18
N SER A 163 -10.12 3.51 0.74
CA SER A 163 -9.29 2.85 1.75
C SER A 163 -7.94 2.43 1.18
N ILE A 164 -7.91 1.87 -0.03
CA ILE A 164 -6.66 1.53 -0.74
C ILE A 164 -5.83 2.79 -1.02
N GLY A 165 -6.48 3.88 -1.45
CA GLY A 165 -5.81 5.16 -1.65
C GLY A 165 -5.15 5.67 -0.37
N MET A 166 -5.87 5.65 0.75
CA MET A 166 -5.35 6.07 2.06
C MET A 166 -4.18 5.20 2.54
N VAL A 167 -4.23 3.87 2.34
CA VAL A 167 -3.08 2.99 2.63
C VAL A 167 -1.87 3.36 1.77
N GLY A 168 -2.06 3.63 0.48
CA GLY A 168 -0.98 4.04 -0.41
C GLY A 168 -0.31 5.36 0.02
N TRP A 169 -1.12 6.38 0.33
CA TRP A 169 -0.60 7.66 0.84
C TRP A 169 0.05 7.52 2.23
N ALA A 170 -0.48 6.67 3.11
CA ALA A 170 0.14 6.35 4.39
C ALA A 170 1.52 5.70 4.19
N THR A 171 1.61 4.75 3.24
CA THR A 171 2.85 4.05 2.91
C THR A 171 3.88 5.03 2.34
N ALA A 172 3.46 5.97 1.49
CA ALA A 172 4.35 7.01 0.97
C ALA A 172 4.89 7.91 2.08
N ALA A 173 4.03 8.36 3.01
CA ALA A 173 4.44 9.17 4.15
C ALA A 173 5.42 8.40 5.06
N PHE A 174 5.18 7.11 5.29
CA PHE A 174 6.09 6.26 6.06
C PHE A 174 7.41 6.03 5.32
N ALA A 175 7.39 5.90 3.99
CA ALA A 175 8.59 5.75 3.20
C ALA A 175 9.49 6.99 3.21
N PHE A 176 8.91 8.20 3.19
CA PHE A 176 9.66 9.44 3.39
C PHE A 176 10.30 9.51 4.78
N LEU A 177 9.63 8.96 5.79
CA LEU A 177 10.16 8.87 7.16
C LEU A 177 11.41 7.97 7.24
N LEU A 178 11.47 6.94 6.37
CA LEU A 178 12.57 5.98 6.29
C LEU A 178 13.62 6.34 5.23
N GLU A 179 13.50 7.51 4.58
CA GLU A 179 14.32 7.91 3.42
C GLU A 179 14.37 6.85 2.29
N ASN A 180 13.31 6.03 2.18
CA ASN A 180 13.25 4.91 1.23
C ASN A 180 12.51 5.30 -0.05
N MET A 181 13.27 5.73 -1.05
CA MET A 181 12.73 6.22 -2.32
C MET A 181 11.92 5.16 -3.08
N GLY A 182 12.31 3.88 -3.00
CA GLY A 182 11.59 2.79 -3.66
C GLY A 182 10.19 2.61 -3.09
N LEU A 183 10.09 2.56 -1.76
CA LEU A 183 8.81 2.43 -1.06
C LEU A 183 7.94 3.69 -1.25
N ALA A 184 8.56 4.88 -1.36
CA ALA A 184 7.84 6.13 -1.58
C ALA A 184 7.15 6.17 -2.94
N VAL A 185 7.84 5.72 -4.00
CA VAL A 185 7.27 5.63 -5.35
C VAL A 185 6.13 4.62 -5.39
N VAL A 186 6.32 3.43 -4.81
CA VAL A 186 5.28 2.38 -4.80
C VAL A 186 4.05 2.82 -4.01
N GLY A 187 4.24 3.41 -2.82
CA GLY A 187 3.16 3.96 -2.00
C GLY A 187 2.42 5.09 -2.72
N GLY A 188 3.15 6.05 -3.29
CA GLY A 188 2.57 7.18 -4.02
C GLY A 188 1.77 6.76 -5.24
N LEU A 189 2.28 5.79 -6.02
CA LEU A 189 1.59 5.21 -7.17
C LEU A 189 0.31 4.49 -6.75
N GLY A 190 0.37 3.68 -5.69
CA GLY A 190 -0.80 2.99 -5.14
C GLY A 190 -1.86 3.98 -4.63
N GLY A 191 -1.42 5.02 -3.92
CA GLY A 191 -2.26 6.08 -3.38
C GLY A 191 -2.99 6.85 -4.49
N ALA A 192 -2.25 7.30 -5.51
CA ALA A 192 -2.78 8.03 -6.66
C ALA A 192 -3.74 7.18 -7.51
N ALA A 193 -3.43 5.89 -7.71
CA ALA A 193 -4.32 4.98 -8.42
C ALA A 193 -5.63 4.75 -7.66
N GLY A 194 -5.56 4.54 -6.33
CA GLY A 194 -6.72 4.37 -5.46
C GLY A 194 -7.64 5.59 -5.44
N THR A 195 -7.07 6.79 -5.23
CA THR A 195 -7.87 8.04 -5.27
C THR A 195 -8.40 8.35 -6.67
N GLY A 196 -7.64 8.07 -7.73
CA GLY A 196 -8.11 8.25 -9.11
C GLY A 196 -9.33 7.39 -9.45
N ILE A 197 -9.33 6.12 -9.02
CA ILE A 197 -10.47 5.21 -9.18
C ILE A 197 -11.64 5.68 -8.30
N ALA A 198 -11.39 6.06 -7.05
CA ALA A 198 -12.41 6.58 -6.15
C ALA A 198 -13.11 7.81 -6.74
N LEU A 199 -12.36 8.76 -7.31
CA LEU A 199 -12.91 9.96 -7.95
C LEU A 199 -13.77 9.62 -9.18
N ARG A 200 -13.39 8.62 -9.98
CA ARG A 200 -14.23 8.17 -11.12
C ARG A 200 -15.53 7.53 -10.65
N LEU A 201 -15.48 6.73 -9.59
CA LEU A 201 -16.66 6.07 -9.02
C LEU A 201 -17.60 7.07 -8.31
N CYS A 202 -17.06 8.03 -7.57
CA CYS A 202 -17.82 9.09 -6.91
C CYS A 202 -18.33 10.16 -7.90
N GLY A 203 -17.53 10.51 -8.90
CA GLY A 203 -17.85 11.50 -9.94
C GLY A 203 -18.86 10.99 -10.96
N GLY A 204 -18.86 9.69 -11.26
CA GLY A 204 -19.88 9.04 -12.09
C GLY A 204 -21.30 9.12 -11.49
N ALA A 205 -21.41 9.29 -10.17
CA ALA A 205 -22.69 9.46 -9.50
C ALA A 205 -23.26 10.90 -9.53
N ARG A 206 -22.51 11.90 -10.04
CA ARG A 206 -22.91 13.32 -10.02
C ARG A 206 -22.91 14.05 -11.37
N GLY A 207 -23.16 13.32 -12.45
CA GLY A 207 -23.66 13.93 -13.69
C GLY A 207 -22.61 14.11 -14.78
N LYS A 208 -22.61 13.16 -15.72
CA LYS A 208 -22.78 13.40 -17.16
C LYS A 208 -23.15 12.07 -17.79
N GLY A 209 -24.19 12.12 -18.61
CA GLY A 209 -24.95 10.96 -19.05
C GLY A 209 -24.15 10.02 -19.95
N LEU A 210 -24.26 8.72 -19.63
CA LEU A 210 -24.33 7.69 -20.66
C LEU A 210 -25.74 7.61 -21.28
N ALA A 211 -26.65 8.53 -20.91
CA ALA A 211 -27.97 8.70 -21.54
C ALA A 211 -27.92 9.50 -22.86
N ASP A 212 -26.78 10.11 -23.23
CA ASP A 212 -26.66 10.93 -24.45
C ASP A 212 -25.93 10.21 -25.61
N ALA A 213 -25.60 8.91 -25.46
CA ALA A 213 -25.01 8.12 -26.54
C ALA A 213 -26.06 7.38 -27.40
N GLU A 214 -27.34 7.42 -27.03
CA GLU A 214 -28.43 6.76 -27.75
C GLU A 214 -29.49 7.75 -28.29
N ALA A 215 -29.18 9.05 -28.25
CA ALA A 215 -30.04 10.07 -28.82
C ALA A 215 -29.22 11.00 -29.72
N ARG A 216 -28.93 10.54 -30.94
CA ARG A 216 -28.89 11.38 -32.14
C ARG A 216 -29.04 10.50 -33.40
N PRO A 217 -29.73 11.04 -34.41
CA PRO A 217 -30.67 10.34 -35.30
C PRO A 217 -30.05 9.41 -36.34
#